data_AF-A0A8S3PSD1-F1
#
_entry.id   AF-A0A8S3PSD1-F1
#
_cell.length_a   1.000
_cell.length_b   1.000
_cell.length_c   1.000
_cell.angle_alpha   90.00
_cell.angle_beta   90.00
_cell.angle_gamma   90.00
#
_symmetry.space_group_name_H-M   'P 1'
#
loop_
_entity.id
_entity.type
_entity.pdbx_description
1 polymer ?
#
loop_
_entity_poly.entity_id
_entity_poly.type
_entity_poly.pdbx_seq_one_letter_code
_entity_poly.pdbx_strand_id
1 'polypeptide(L)'
;MTSYKYYNKGDIVDYRNNPAMNKGTAVLVAVSSEEVYYKINRKVSTLNADPYFPSISFCDLNPLSHRKIEEYKDDVELATHLIKIIQRNQAAVDGLKNGTVDIQIEQQFRREMNYFDINITKKAVRKLSPDFKEFVLSCKYEGELCNESSFMPFFDPYYGQCYRFPRKPLVTKHVGQLFAFQLFLNVNQSDYIPYVADDPGVVLSIHENGYRPYLQSNGFSVSPGFKTDISLFQKRMLRKKEVFGNTDLCDDSGEFTNIQACFELCIEKIVEKNCNCSPTLSDVSLGLWICDDAEELQCMAQAEKSSDNCSCKEPCNEIKYETFRSMTTWPGRSYVGVLDAILKQIGVAYQDLRESLLFVNIYFSSLQEEVTEEELAYTIENFWSDIGGSLGLWVGMSVISLGEILELGILILRFIKKRSVRLLSTDHKRGEAEDKLNDGLNQIIKGFNGMNEEKQEGRTEFNDGLNKILKSINMLTAEQQKRDNDENANYSEISIVENALPKQYNVFPDHVL
;
A
#
# COMPACT_ATOMS: atom_id res chain seq x y z
N MET A 1 -0.43 -12.99 24.29
CA MET A 1 -0.19 -14.25 23.56
C MET A 1 -1.14 -14.29 22.38
N THR A 2 -0.69 -13.82 21.21
CA THR A 2 -1.48 -13.84 19.97
C THR A 2 -0.52 -14.22 18.87
N SER A 3 -0.54 -15.49 18.49
CA SER A 3 0.19 -16.03 17.36
C SER A 3 -0.53 -15.64 16.08
N TYR A 4 0.12 -14.86 15.23
CA TYR A 4 -0.32 -14.67 13.86
C TYR A 4 -0.15 -16.00 13.11
N LYS A 5 -1.27 -16.58 12.64
CA LYS A 5 -1.27 -17.75 11.76
C LYS A 5 -0.73 -17.29 10.40
N TYR A 6 0.43 -17.81 10.02
CA TYR A 6 0.98 -17.68 8.68
C TYR A 6 0.11 -18.41 7.66
N TYR A 7 0.06 -17.84 6.46
CA TYR A 7 -0.63 -18.32 5.26
C TYR A 7 -0.45 -19.81 4.98
N ASN A 8 -1.52 -20.41 4.42
CA ASN A 8 -1.57 -21.80 3.99
C ASN A 8 -0.42 -22.15 3.04
N LYS A 9 0.32 -23.20 3.42
CA LYS A 9 1.18 -24.00 2.55
C LYS A 9 0.30 -24.72 1.52
N GLY A 10 0.28 -24.22 0.29
CA GLY A 10 -0.21 -24.95 -0.88
C GLY A 10 0.94 -25.08 -1.89
N ASP A 11 1.41 -26.31 -2.05
CA ASP A 11 2.25 -26.85 -3.13
C ASP A 11 3.61 -26.17 -3.41
N ILE A 12 4.57 -26.41 -2.52
CA ILE A 12 6.00 -26.28 -2.82
C ILE A 12 6.50 -27.62 -3.38
N VAL A 13 6.82 -27.67 -4.68
CA VAL A 13 7.57 -28.78 -5.27
C VAL A 13 9.05 -28.60 -4.89
N ASP A 14 9.57 -29.49 -4.04
CA ASP A 14 10.97 -29.50 -3.61
C ASP A 14 11.88 -30.08 -4.72
N TYR A 15 12.63 -29.22 -5.40
CA TYR A 15 13.58 -29.60 -6.46
C TYR A 15 15.01 -29.89 -5.95
N ARG A 16 15.25 -30.01 -4.63
CA ARG A 16 16.62 -30.16 -4.09
C ARG A 16 17.34 -31.47 -4.42
N ASN A 17 16.66 -32.47 -5.01
CA ASN A 17 17.21 -33.81 -5.23
C ASN A 17 17.27 -34.27 -6.70
N ASN A 18 17.39 -33.36 -7.68
CA ASN A 18 17.62 -33.75 -9.06
C ASN A 18 19.12 -33.63 -9.46
N PRO A 19 19.86 -34.75 -9.57
CA PRO A 19 21.31 -34.73 -9.84
C PRO A 19 21.69 -34.37 -11.30
N ALA A 20 20.74 -33.89 -12.11
CA ALA A 20 20.94 -33.55 -13.52
C ALA A 20 20.90 -32.02 -13.81
N MET A 21 21.05 -31.16 -12.80
CA MET A 21 21.09 -29.71 -13.01
C MET A 21 22.53 -29.22 -13.22
N ASN A 22 22.89 -28.98 -14.48
CA ASN A 22 24.12 -28.28 -14.85
C ASN A 22 24.09 -26.85 -14.28
N LYS A 23 25.25 -26.36 -13.83
CA LYS A 23 25.41 -25.05 -13.16
C LYS A 23 24.85 -23.85 -13.95
N GLY A 24 24.65 -23.96 -15.26
CA GLY A 24 23.99 -22.94 -16.09
C GLY A 24 22.46 -22.89 -15.96
N THR A 25 21.80 -24.00 -15.60
CA THR A 25 20.35 -24.08 -15.41
C THR A 25 19.92 -23.49 -14.05
N ALA A 26 20.82 -23.48 -13.06
CA ALA A 26 20.56 -22.88 -11.76
C ALA A 26 20.40 -21.34 -11.83
N VAL A 27 21.06 -20.67 -12.78
CA VAL A 27 20.97 -19.21 -12.96
C VAL A 27 19.64 -18.81 -13.61
N LEU A 28 19.18 -19.56 -14.62
CA LEU A 28 17.89 -19.29 -15.27
C LEU A 28 16.69 -19.58 -14.35
N VAL A 29 16.79 -20.57 -13.47
CA VAL A 29 15.74 -20.87 -12.48
C VAL A 29 15.74 -19.87 -11.31
N ALA A 30 16.89 -19.28 -10.97
CA ALA A 30 16.96 -18.21 -9.96
C ALA A 30 16.33 -16.89 -10.45
N VAL A 31 16.35 -16.61 -11.75
CA VAL A 31 15.73 -15.41 -12.36
C VAL A 31 14.25 -15.65 -12.70
N SER A 32 13.74 -16.88 -12.61
CA SER A 32 12.32 -17.20 -12.89
C SER A 32 11.51 -17.58 -11.65
N SER A 33 12.08 -17.55 -10.45
CA SER A 33 11.29 -17.78 -9.24
C SER A 33 10.43 -16.55 -8.97
N GLU A 34 9.10 -16.74 -8.88
CA GLU A 34 8.14 -15.72 -8.48
C GLU A 34 8.64 -14.92 -7.25
N GLU A 35 9.33 -15.58 -6.31
CA GLU A 35 9.88 -14.96 -5.09
C GLU A 35 10.81 -13.74 -5.31
N VAL A 36 11.50 -13.62 -6.45
CA VAL A 36 12.41 -12.49 -6.72
C VAL A 36 11.65 -11.25 -7.23
N TYR A 37 10.61 -11.45 -8.03
CA TYR A 37 9.82 -10.35 -8.61
C TYR A 37 8.86 -9.74 -7.58
N TYR A 38 8.31 -10.55 -6.66
CA TYR A 38 7.36 -10.06 -5.65
C TYR A 38 8.02 -9.45 -4.41
N LYS A 39 9.36 -9.43 -4.34
CA LYS A 39 10.06 -8.85 -3.19
C LYS A 39 9.97 -7.33 -3.21
N ILE A 40 9.48 -6.75 -2.11
CA ILE A 40 9.40 -5.30 -1.90
C ILE A 40 10.55 -4.88 -0.98
N ASN A 41 11.27 -3.84 -1.40
CA ASN A 41 12.25 -3.15 -0.57
C ASN A 41 11.65 -1.86 -0.02
N ARG A 42 12.16 -1.40 1.12
CA ARG A 42 11.80 -0.11 1.70
C ARG A 42 12.96 0.85 1.60
N LYS A 43 12.69 2.02 1.03
CA LYS A 43 13.62 3.13 0.96
C LYS A 43 13.20 4.17 1.96
N VAL A 44 14.10 4.49 2.89
CA VAL A 44 13.87 5.52 3.90
C VAL A 44 14.60 6.78 3.46
N SER A 45 13.90 7.89 3.44
CA SER A 45 14.45 9.21 3.13
C SER A 45 13.94 10.22 4.14
N THR A 46 14.68 11.30 4.33
CA THR A 46 14.28 12.39 5.23
C THR A 46 14.12 13.66 4.42
N LEU A 47 12.95 14.28 4.52
CA LEU A 47 12.60 15.49 3.79
C LEU A 47 12.21 16.60 4.77
N ASN A 48 12.53 17.85 4.44
CA ASN A 48 11.97 18.99 5.18
C ASN A 48 10.51 19.18 4.75
N ALA A 49 9.60 19.25 5.71
CA ALA A 49 8.19 19.52 5.48
C ALA A 49 7.73 20.69 6.33
N ASP A 50 6.61 21.29 5.97
CA ASP A 50 5.80 22.15 6.85
C ASP A 50 4.59 21.31 7.29
N PRO A 51 4.73 20.43 8.30
CA PRO A 51 3.69 19.47 8.62
C PRO A 51 2.47 20.16 9.24
N TYR A 52 1.30 19.55 9.03
CA TYR A 52 0.13 19.90 9.83
C TYR A 52 0.34 19.39 11.26
N PHE A 53 -0.05 20.19 12.24
CA PHE A 53 -0.17 19.75 13.62
C PHE A 53 -1.20 18.61 13.68
N PRO A 54 -0.88 17.47 14.34
CA PRO A 54 -1.79 16.33 14.40
C PRO A 54 -3.06 16.66 15.16
N SER A 55 -4.08 15.84 14.94
CA SER A 55 -5.21 15.79 15.83
C SER A 55 -4.83 15.08 17.14
N ILE A 56 -5.07 15.77 18.24
CA ILE A 56 -4.96 15.32 19.61
C ILE A 56 -6.37 15.10 20.14
N SER A 57 -6.74 13.84 20.33
CA SER A 57 -8.03 13.47 20.91
C SER A 57 -7.82 12.97 22.32
N PHE A 58 -8.61 13.46 23.27
CA PHE A 58 -8.46 13.09 24.67
C PHE A 58 -9.80 13.10 25.42
N CYS A 59 -9.89 12.26 26.45
CA CYS A 59 -11.05 12.12 27.32
C CYS A 59 -10.60 11.88 28.75
N ASP A 60 -11.43 12.29 29.71
CA ASP A 60 -11.31 11.83 31.09
C ASP A 60 -11.52 10.31 31.14
N LEU A 61 -10.74 9.61 31.96
CA LEU A 61 -10.98 8.18 32.24
C LEU A 61 -12.25 7.99 33.08
N ASN A 62 -12.74 9.03 33.75
CA ASN A 62 -14.06 9.06 34.36
C ASN A 62 -15.08 9.81 33.47
N PRO A 63 -15.92 9.11 32.70
CA PRO A 63 -16.90 9.73 31.80
C PRO A 63 -18.04 10.47 32.50
N LEU A 64 -18.28 10.24 33.80
CA LEU A 64 -19.46 10.74 34.53
C LEU A 64 -19.07 11.39 35.86
N SER A 65 -19.65 12.56 36.14
CA SER A 65 -19.47 13.29 37.40
C SER A 65 -20.39 12.73 38.50
N HIS A 66 -19.81 12.30 39.62
CA HIS A 66 -20.58 11.88 40.80
C HIS A 66 -21.50 12.99 41.30
N ARG A 67 -21.01 14.25 41.37
CA ARG A 67 -21.77 15.44 41.76
C ARG A 67 -22.99 15.64 40.86
N LYS A 68 -22.83 15.56 39.54
CA LYS A 68 -23.95 15.74 38.60
C LYS A 68 -24.95 14.58 38.73
N ILE A 69 -24.50 13.36 38.99
CA ILE A 69 -25.40 12.23 39.26
C ILE A 69 -26.26 12.50 40.50
N GLU A 70 -25.67 13.01 41.58
CA GLU A 70 -26.42 13.37 42.78
C GLU A 70 -27.42 14.52 42.53
N GLU A 71 -27.07 15.46 41.67
CA GLU A 71 -27.94 16.58 41.26
C GLU A 71 -29.15 16.08 40.44
N TYR A 72 -28.94 15.10 39.55
CA TYR A 72 -29.97 14.54 38.68
C TYR A 72 -30.58 13.22 39.19
N LYS A 73 -30.38 12.87 40.46
CA LYS A 73 -30.86 11.60 41.04
C LYS A 73 -32.38 11.40 40.99
N ASP A 74 -33.15 12.48 40.86
CA ASP A 74 -34.60 12.45 40.77
C ASP A 74 -35.09 12.21 39.32
N ASP A 75 -34.19 12.21 38.34
CA ASP A 75 -34.45 11.76 36.97
C ASP A 75 -34.49 10.22 36.93
N VAL A 76 -35.72 9.68 36.90
CA VAL A 76 -36.04 8.25 37.08
C VAL A 76 -35.28 7.34 36.09
N GLU A 77 -35.05 7.81 34.87
CA GLU A 77 -34.40 7.03 33.81
C GLU A 77 -32.88 6.88 34.06
N LEU A 78 -32.27 7.95 34.56
CA LEU A 78 -30.84 8.09 34.79
C LEU A 78 -30.38 7.41 36.09
N ALA A 79 -31.13 7.62 37.16
CA ALA A 79 -30.80 7.14 38.50
C ALA A 79 -30.88 5.61 38.60
N THR A 80 -31.83 4.98 37.89
CA THR A 80 -32.09 3.54 38.01
C THR A 80 -30.90 2.68 37.53
N HIS A 81 -30.17 3.11 36.50
CA HIS A 81 -29.04 2.33 35.95
C HIS A 81 -27.75 2.52 36.76
N LEU A 82 -27.43 3.77 37.13
CA LEU A 82 -26.22 4.08 37.88
C LEU A 82 -26.26 3.53 39.31
N ILE A 83 -27.41 3.63 39.98
CA ILE A 83 -27.59 3.07 41.34
C ILE A 83 -27.37 1.56 41.35
N LYS A 84 -27.89 0.83 40.34
CA LYS A 84 -27.70 -0.62 40.25
C LYS A 84 -26.23 -1.02 40.15
N ILE A 85 -25.43 -0.28 39.39
CA ILE A 85 -24.00 -0.57 39.22
C ILE A 85 -23.23 -0.25 40.49
N ILE A 86 -23.47 0.92 41.09
CA ILE A 86 -22.83 1.31 42.35
C ILE A 86 -23.18 0.27 43.43
N GLN A 87 -24.44 -0.13 43.55
CA GLN A 87 -24.87 -1.17 44.50
C GLN A 87 -24.22 -2.53 44.21
N ARG A 88 -24.13 -2.94 42.94
CA ARG A 88 -23.49 -4.20 42.53
C ARG A 88 -22.00 -4.21 42.90
N ASN A 89 -21.28 -3.15 42.56
CA ASN A 89 -19.84 -3.06 42.79
C ASN A 89 -19.54 -2.89 44.28
N GLN A 90 -20.36 -2.14 45.01
CA GLN A 90 -20.29 -2.04 46.46
C GLN A 90 -20.50 -3.40 47.13
N ALA A 91 -21.51 -4.17 46.72
CA ALA A 91 -21.76 -5.51 47.27
C ALA A 91 -20.60 -6.48 47.02
N ALA A 92 -19.93 -6.37 45.87
CA ALA A 92 -18.74 -7.17 45.56
C ALA A 92 -17.55 -6.79 46.47
N VAL A 93 -17.32 -5.49 46.69
CA VAL A 93 -16.28 -5.00 47.60
C VAL A 93 -16.55 -5.41 49.04
N ASP A 94 -17.79 -5.33 49.49
CA ASP A 94 -18.18 -5.77 50.83
C ASP A 94 -18.02 -7.29 50.99
N GLY A 95 -18.28 -8.07 49.93
CA GLY A 95 -18.00 -9.50 49.89
C GLY A 95 -16.51 -9.83 49.97
N LEU A 96 -15.64 -9.07 49.30
CA LEU A 96 -14.19 -9.20 49.41
C LEU A 96 -13.70 -8.86 50.83
N LYS A 97 -14.19 -7.76 51.43
CA LYS A 97 -13.83 -7.36 52.81
C LYS A 97 -14.25 -8.41 53.84
N ASN A 98 -15.39 -9.06 53.62
CA ASN A 98 -15.94 -10.07 54.52
C ASN A 98 -15.42 -11.49 54.22
N GLY A 99 -14.53 -11.66 53.25
CA GLY A 99 -13.93 -12.95 52.89
C GLY A 99 -14.90 -13.94 52.24
N THR A 100 -16.02 -13.47 51.69
CA THR A 100 -17.05 -14.29 51.04
C THR A 100 -16.86 -14.41 49.53
N VAL A 101 -15.96 -13.61 48.94
CA VAL A 101 -15.65 -13.57 47.50
C VAL A 101 -14.16 -13.90 47.29
N ASP A 102 -13.85 -14.82 46.38
CA ASP A 102 -12.48 -15.26 46.07
C ASP A 102 -11.78 -14.29 45.09
N ILE A 103 -10.47 -14.08 45.26
CA ILE A 103 -9.63 -13.11 44.52
C ILE A 103 -9.59 -13.41 43.01
N GLN A 104 -9.77 -14.67 42.60
CA GLN A 104 -9.82 -15.03 41.18
C GLN A 104 -10.98 -14.35 40.42
N ILE A 105 -12.02 -13.90 41.12
CA ILE A 105 -13.17 -13.20 40.54
C ILE A 105 -12.81 -11.75 40.16
N GLU A 106 -11.80 -11.12 40.78
CA GLU A 106 -11.39 -9.73 40.49
C GLU A 106 -10.97 -9.52 39.02
N GLN A 107 -10.26 -10.48 38.42
CA GLN A 107 -9.82 -10.41 37.02
C GLN A 107 -10.98 -10.55 36.02
N GLN A 108 -12.05 -11.23 36.43
CA GLN A 108 -13.27 -11.36 35.64
C GLN A 108 -14.17 -10.13 35.85
N PHE A 109 -14.17 -9.57 37.06
CA PHE A 109 -14.85 -8.32 37.44
C PHE A 109 -14.35 -7.11 36.65
N ARG A 110 -13.02 -6.98 36.45
CA ARG A 110 -12.43 -5.91 35.63
C ARG A 110 -12.90 -5.93 34.17
N ARG A 111 -13.22 -7.09 33.61
CA ARG A 111 -13.73 -7.21 32.23
C ARG A 111 -15.20 -6.80 32.10
N GLU A 112 -15.94 -6.82 33.21
CA GLU A 112 -17.35 -6.42 33.29
C GLU A 112 -17.53 -4.94 33.73
N MET A 113 -16.46 -4.25 34.13
CA MET A 113 -16.45 -2.80 34.40
C MET A 113 -16.40 -1.98 33.11
N ASN A 114 -17.05 -2.45 32.03
CA ASN A 114 -17.23 -1.63 30.84
C ASN A 114 -18.32 -0.60 31.16
N TYR A 115 -17.93 0.68 31.15
CA TYR A 115 -18.78 1.86 31.34
C TYR A 115 -20.03 1.93 30.43
N PHE A 116 -20.19 1.00 29.49
CA PHE A 116 -21.25 0.97 28.48
C PHE A 116 -21.96 -0.39 28.30
N ASP A 117 -21.83 -1.31 29.27
CA ASP A 117 -22.99 -2.19 29.58
C ASP A 117 -24.19 -1.37 30.11
N ILE A 118 -23.98 -0.06 30.29
CA ILE A 118 -25.01 0.88 30.64
C ILE A 118 -25.72 1.35 29.37
N ASN A 119 -26.98 0.98 29.29
CA ASN A 119 -27.97 1.49 28.34
C ASN A 119 -28.31 2.97 28.63
N ILE A 120 -27.28 3.81 28.85
CA ILE A 120 -27.41 5.25 29.10
C ILE A 120 -27.39 5.95 27.76
N THR A 121 -28.44 6.75 27.53
CA THR A 121 -28.54 7.58 26.32
C THR A 121 -27.36 8.56 26.23
N LYS A 122 -26.90 8.85 25.01
CA LYS A 122 -25.83 9.85 24.79
C LYS A 122 -26.19 11.23 25.34
N LYS A 123 -27.49 11.55 25.36
CA LYS A 123 -28.05 12.75 26.01
C LYS A 123 -27.81 12.76 27.52
N ALA A 124 -27.98 11.62 28.17
CA ALA A 124 -27.72 11.45 29.59
C ALA A 124 -26.22 11.57 29.91
N VAL A 125 -25.34 10.93 29.14
CA VAL A 125 -23.89 11.09 29.32
C VAL A 125 -23.48 12.55 29.18
N ARG A 126 -23.94 13.25 28.13
CA ARG A 126 -23.64 14.69 27.95
C ARG A 126 -24.07 15.56 29.13
N LYS A 127 -25.18 15.24 29.79
CA LYS A 127 -25.64 15.97 30.98
C LYS A 127 -24.79 15.65 32.22
N LEU A 128 -24.35 14.40 32.35
CA LEU A 128 -23.64 13.90 33.52
C LEU A 128 -22.13 14.03 33.42
N SER A 129 -21.54 14.18 32.23
CA SER A 129 -20.12 14.38 32.05
C SER A 129 -19.68 15.74 32.59
N PRO A 130 -18.43 15.88 33.06
CA PRO A 130 -17.84 17.17 33.40
C PRO A 130 -17.95 18.17 32.23
N ASP A 131 -18.18 19.43 32.55
CA ASP A 131 -18.19 20.47 31.51
C ASP A 131 -16.78 20.74 30.97
N PHE A 132 -16.66 21.23 29.74
CA PHE A 132 -15.36 21.52 29.13
C PHE A 132 -14.45 22.39 30.02
N LYS A 133 -15.02 23.41 30.68
CA LYS A 133 -14.28 24.33 31.55
C LYS A 133 -13.90 23.73 32.91
N GLU A 134 -14.61 22.69 33.35
CA GLU A 134 -14.26 21.94 34.56
C GLU A 134 -13.08 20.99 34.28
N PHE A 135 -13.03 20.42 33.07
CA PHE A 135 -12.01 19.47 32.62
C PHE A 135 -10.75 20.16 32.07
N VAL A 136 -10.91 21.13 31.17
CA VAL A 136 -9.82 21.88 30.51
C VAL A 136 -9.65 23.24 31.17
N LEU A 137 -8.73 23.34 32.12
CA LEU A 137 -8.47 24.57 32.87
C LEU A 137 -7.74 25.62 32.04
N SER A 138 -6.77 25.21 31.22
CA SER A 138 -6.03 26.11 30.34
C SER A 138 -5.50 25.39 29.12
N CYS A 139 -5.41 26.12 28.02
CA CYS A 139 -4.92 25.63 26.74
C CYS A 139 -4.07 26.70 26.07
N LYS A 140 -2.92 26.30 25.51
CA LYS A 140 -2.04 27.19 24.75
C LYS A 140 -1.42 26.46 23.57
N TYR A 141 -1.33 27.09 22.40
CA TYR A 141 -0.63 26.56 21.23
C TYR A 141 0.24 27.66 20.61
N GLU A 142 1.54 27.37 20.37
CA GLU A 142 2.51 28.33 19.82
C GLU A 142 2.55 29.73 20.49
N GLY A 143 2.19 29.84 21.77
CA GLY A 143 2.14 31.15 22.44
C GLY A 143 0.73 31.70 22.66
N GLU A 144 -0.25 31.22 21.91
CA GLU A 144 -1.61 31.76 21.88
C GLU A 144 -2.57 30.92 22.72
N LEU A 145 -3.47 31.59 23.45
CA LEU A 145 -4.49 30.91 24.26
C LEU A 145 -5.56 30.28 23.34
N CYS A 146 -5.86 29.00 23.58
CA CYS A 146 -6.99 28.33 22.94
C CYS A 146 -8.24 28.40 23.83
N ASN A 147 -9.40 28.37 23.18
CA ASN A 147 -10.72 28.37 23.79
C ASN A 147 -11.48 27.10 23.39
N GLU A 148 -12.68 26.91 23.94
CA GLU A 148 -13.54 25.77 23.64
C GLU A 148 -13.86 25.62 22.14
N SER A 149 -14.00 26.73 21.39
CA SER A 149 -14.24 26.68 19.94
C SER A 149 -13.04 26.20 19.12
N SER A 150 -11.85 26.15 19.72
CA SER A 150 -10.65 25.54 19.13
C SER A 150 -10.69 24.01 19.12
N PHE A 151 -11.65 23.42 19.83
CA PHE A 151 -11.84 21.97 19.93
C PHE A 151 -13.08 21.51 19.17
N MET A 152 -13.06 20.26 18.73
CA MET A 152 -14.22 19.54 18.24
C MET A 152 -14.65 18.51 19.29
N PRO A 153 -15.82 18.66 19.94
CA PRO A 153 -16.33 17.65 20.85
C PRO A 153 -16.77 16.42 20.07
N PHE A 154 -16.50 15.24 20.61
CA PHE A 154 -17.01 13.98 20.07
C PHE A 154 -17.37 13.04 21.23
N PHE A 155 -18.18 12.03 20.93
CA PHE A 155 -18.60 11.05 21.92
C PHE A 155 -17.85 9.75 21.71
N ASP A 156 -17.40 9.15 22.81
CA ASP A 156 -16.72 7.87 22.86
C ASP A 156 -17.57 6.84 23.62
N PRO A 157 -17.83 5.65 23.05
CA PRO A 157 -18.61 4.61 23.72
C PRO A 157 -17.94 3.97 24.94
N TYR A 158 -16.74 4.38 25.36
CA TYR A 158 -16.12 3.89 26.59
C TYR A 158 -15.77 5.05 27.51
N TYR A 159 -15.32 6.16 26.94
CA TYR A 159 -14.83 7.33 27.68
C TYR A 159 -15.82 8.52 27.70
N GLY A 160 -17.00 8.40 27.13
CA GLY A 160 -18.05 9.42 27.20
C GLY A 160 -17.74 10.67 26.39
N GLN A 161 -17.80 11.85 27.03
CA GLN A 161 -17.58 13.13 26.35
C GLN A 161 -16.09 13.42 26.17
N CYS A 162 -15.66 13.57 24.92
CA CYS A 162 -14.26 13.75 24.54
C CYS A 162 -14.04 15.00 23.69
N TYR A 163 -12.77 15.40 23.53
CA TYR A 163 -12.39 16.60 22.78
C TYR A 163 -11.22 16.32 21.84
N ARG A 164 -11.30 16.88 20.64
CA ARG A 164 -10.23 16.84 19.62
C ARG A 164 -9.71 18.24 19.32
N PHE A 165 -8.39 18.42 19.39
CA PHE A 165 -7.69 19.63 18.97
C PHE A 165 -6.73 19.28 17.82
N PRO A 166 -6.56 20.12 16.78
CA PRO A 166 -7.30 21.35 16.54
C PRO A 166 -8.62 21.07 15.79
N ARG A 167 -9.61 21.94 15.99
CA ARG A 167 -10.89 21.85 15.25
C ARG A 167 -10.68 21.97 13.73
N LYS A 168 -9.74 22.82 13.31
CA LYS A 168 -9.32 23.00 11.92
C LYS A 168 -7.82 22.67 11.80
N PRO A 169 -7.37 22.07 10.68
CA PRO A 169 -5.95 21.78 10.48
C PRO A 169 -5.09 23.04 10.68
N LEU A 170 -4.03 22.91 11.49
CA LEU A 170 -3.05 23.96 11.74
C LEU A 170 -1.73 23.55 11.11
N VAL A 171 -1.05 24.45 10.41
CA VAL A 171 0.31 24.21 9.91
C VAL A 171 1.29 24.63 11.00
N THR A 172 2.26 23.79 11.33
CA THR A 172 3.33 24.16 12.27
C THR A 172 4.59 24.60 11.52
N LYS A 173 5.28 25.59 12.07
CA LYS A 173 6.56 26.11 11.54
C LYS A 173 7.67 26.13 12.57
N HIS A 174 7.36 25.70 13.79
CA HIS A 174 8.24 25.82 14.93
C HIS A 174 8.36 24.49 15.65
N VAL A 175 9.55 24.24 16.20
CA VAL A 175 9.88 23.01 16.92
C VAL A 175 10.23 23.29 18.36
N GLY A 176 10.04 22.29 19.20
CA GLY A 176 10.43 22.34 20.61
C GLY A 176 9.32 22.82 21.55
N GLN A 177 9.61 22.73 22.84
CA GLN A 177 8.63 22.88 23.92
C GLN A 177 8.03 24.29 24.04
N LEU A 178 8.73 25.33 23.58
CA LEU A 178 8.23 26.70 23.63
C LEU A 178 7.00 26.91 22.74
N PHE A 179 6.88 26.11 21.69
CA PHE A 179 5.79 26.15 20.71
C PHE A 179 4.81 25.00 20.90
N ALA A 180 4.90 24.29 22.03
CA ALA A 180 4.05 23.16 22.32
C ALA A 180 2.57 23.53 22.39
N PHE A 181 1.72 22.57 22.03
CA PHE A 181 0.37 22.49 22.53
C PHE A 181 0.41 22.11 24.01
N GLN A 182 0.02 23.03 24.87
CA GLN A 182 0.03 22.91 26.31
C GLN A 182 -1.40 22.77 26.81
N LEU A 183 -1.68 21.68 27.50
CA LEU A 183 -2.96 21.40 28.12
C LEU A 183 -2.77 21.30 29.62
N PHE A 184 -3.56 22.10 30.35
CA PHE A 184 -3.70 21.98 31.78
C PHE A 184 -5.09 21.43 32.08
N LEU A 185 -5.13 20.19 32.57
CA LEU A 185 -6.36 19.44 32.76
C LEU A 185 -6.62 19.15 34.23
N ASN A 186 -7.90 18.99 34.55
CA ASN A 186 -8.40 18.61 35.84
C ASN A 186 -9.34 17.41 35.70
N VAL A 187 -8.91 16.24 36.17
CA VAL A 187 -9.76 15.04 36.22
C VAL A 187 -10.71 15.05 37.43
N ASN A 188 -10.50 15.96 38.39
CA ASN A 188 -11.35 16.09 39.57
C ASN A 188 -11.57 14.75 40.31
N GLN A 189 -10.51 14.18 40.87
CA GLN A 189 -10.52 12.83 41.44
C GLN A 189 -11.61 12.61 42.50
N SER A 190 -11.95 13.66 43.26
CA SER A 190 -13.03 13.62 44.25
C SER A 190 -14.42 13.42 43.65
N ASP A 191 -14.58 13.62 42.36
CA ASP A 191 -15.83 13.49 41.61
C ASP A 191 -15.95 12.16 40.86
N TYR A 192 -14.95 11.28 41.01
CA TYR A 192 -14.98 9.93 40.48
C TYR A 192 -16.04 9.10 41.21
N ILE A 193 -16.79 8.31 40.45
CA ILE A 193 -17.80 7.43 41.00
C ILE A 193 -17.12 6.28 41.74
N PRO A 194 -17.35 6.11 43.06
CA PRO A 194 -16.75 5.02 43.80
C PRO A 194 -17.08 3.67 43.19
N TYR A 195 -16.08 2.79 43.12
CA TYR A 195 -16.21 1.43 42.62
C TYR A 195 -16.52 1.30 41.11
N VAL A 196 -16.42 2.39 40.33
CA VAL A 196 -16.70 2.36 38.87
C VAL A 196 -15.46 2.77 38.06
N ALA A 197 -14.86 3.94 38.35
CA ALA A 197 -13.57 4.33 37.77
C ALA A 197 -12.42 3.88 38.69
N ASP A 198 -11.53 3.04 38.18
CA ASP A 198 -10.37 2.53 38.92
C ASP A 198 -9.08 3.32 38.63
N ASP A 199 -8.93 3.85 37.41
CA ASP A 199 -7.73 4.56 36.98
C ASP A 199 -7.96 6.07 36.81
N PRO A 200 -7.32 6.94 37.62
CA PRO A 200 -7.41 8.38 37.46
C PRO A 200 -6.48 8.89 36.37
N GLY A 201 -7.02 9.69 35.45
CA GLY A 201 -6.21 10.28 34.39
C GLY A 201 -6.99 10.59 33.12
N VAL A 202 -6.23 10.79 32.06
CA VAL A 202 -6.76 11.14 30.75
C VAL A 202 -6.20 10.16 29.73
N VAL A 203 -7.06 9.60 28.89
CA VAL A 203 -6.64 8.84 27.70
C VAL A 203 -6.41 9.83 26.56
N LEU A 204 -5.30 9.70 25.86
CA LEU A 204 -4.91 10.60 24.77
C LEU A 204 -4.45 9.80 23.55
N SER A 205 -4.85 10.23 22.36
CA SER A 205 -4.40 9.68 21.08
C SER A 205 -3.96 10.80 20.13
N ILE A 206 -2.89 10.52 19.39
CA ILE A 206 -2.27 11.43 18.42
C ILE A 206 -2.44 10.80 17.04
N HIS A 207 -3.12 11.50 16.14
CA HIS A 207 -3.49 10.94 14.85
C HIS A 207 -3.61 12.01 13.75
N GLU A 208 -3.68 11.57 12.49
CA GLU A 208 -3.92 12.47 11.37
C GLU A 208 -5.33 13.10 11.44
N ASN A 209 -5.47 14.30 10.87
CA ASN A 209 -6.75 15.01 10.81
C ASN A 209 -7.76 14.24 9.92
N GLY A 210 -9.05 14.26 10.27
CA GLY A 210 -10.13 13.82 9.37
C GLY A 210 -11.07 12.74 9.91
N TYR A 211 -10.73 12.05 11.01
CA TYR A 211 -11.55 10.98 11.57
C TYR A 211 -11.47 10.94 13.11
N ARG A 212 -12.44 10.25 13.73
CA ARG A 212 -12.46 9.98 15.17
C ARG A 212 -11.50 8.81 15.47
N PRO A 213 -10.58 8.93 16.44
CA PRO A 213 -9.70 7.83 16.79
C PRO A 213 -10.40 6.82 17.69
N TYR A 214 -9.99 5.56 17.58
CA TYR A 214 -10.35 4.51 18.52
C TYR A 214 -9.38 4.55 19.71
N LEU A 215 -9.81 5.19 20.80
CA LEU A 215 -8.95 5.45 21.97
C LEU A 215 -8.58 4.18 22.73
N GLN A 216 -9.36 3.11 22.62
CA GLN A 216 -9.12 1.85 23.31
C GLN A 216 -7.94 1.08 22.69
N SER A 217 -7.68 1.24 21.39
CA SER A 217 -6.54 0.60 20.71
C SER A 217 -5.34 1.53 20.54
N ASN A 218 -5.59 2.81 20.22
CA ASN A 218 -4.56 3.77 19.83
C ASN A 218 -4.33 4.89 20.87
N GLY A 219 -5.07 4.87 21.98
CA GLY A 219 -4.89 5.80 23.09
C GLY A 219 -3.82 5.31 24.07
N PHE A 220 -3.24 6.25 24.81
CA PHE A 220 -2.42 5.97 25.98
C PHE A 220 -2.80 6.92 27.11
N SER A 221 -2.68 6.45 28.34
CA SER A 221 -3.06 7.21 29.53
C SER A 221 -1.95 8.17 29.97
N VAL A 222 -2.36 9.35 30.46
CA VAL A 222 -1.51 10.31 31.15
C VAL A 222 -2.08 10.55 32.55
N SER A 223 -1.20 10.52 33.56
CA SER A 223 -1.60 10.50 34.97
C SER A 223 -1.62 11.88 35.62
N PRO A 224 -2.52 12.13 36.60
CA PRO A 224 -2.49 13.30 37.46
C PRO A 224 -1.22 13.33 38.32
N GLY A 225 -0.81 14.54 38.75
CA GLY A 225 0.40 14.75 39.55
C GLY A 225 1.70 14.79 38.74
N PHE A 226 1.59 14.79 37.42
CA PHE A 226 2.72 14.84 36.50
C PHE A 226 2.53 15.89 35.41
N LYS A 227 3.67 16.43 34.99
CA LYS A 227 3.83 17.12 33.72
C LYS A 227 4.40 16.13 32.72
N THR A 228 3.64 15.85 31.66
CA THR A 228 4.00 14.93 30.59
C THR A 228 4.43 15.72 29.35
N ASP A 229 5.68 15.57 28.95
CA ASP A 229 6.22 16.16 27.73
C ASP A 229 6.30 15.08 26.64
N ILE A 230 5.59 15.32 25.52
CA ILE A 230 5.42 14.42 24.39
C ILE A 230 6.01 15.08 23.15
N SER A 231 7.14 14.55 22.68
CA SER A 231 7.75 15.00 21.43
C SER A 231 7.29 14.15 20.26
N LEU A 232 6.95 14.79 19.16
CA LEU A 232 6.45 14.19 17.93
C LEU A 232 7.54 14.16 16.86
N PHE A 233 7.53 13.09 16.07
CA PHE A 233 8.29 12.98 14.82
C PHE A 233 7.40 12.37 13.74
N GLN A 234 7.28 13.05 12.59
CA GLN A 234 6.37 12.63 11.53
C GLN A 234 7.02 11.57 10.64
N LYS A 235 6.28 10.50 10.36
CA LYS A 235 6.63 9.48 9.37
C LYS A 235 5.55 9.38 8.31
N ARG A 236 5.96 9.29 7.05
CA ARG A 236 5.06 9.05 5.92
C ARG A 236 5.36 7.68 5.34
N MET A 237 4.35 6.82 5.28
CA MET A 237 4.44 5.50 4.67
C MET A 237 3.82 5.56 3.28
N LEU A 238 4.63 5.33 2.24
CA LEU A 238 4.19 5.22 0.86
C LEU A 238 4.27 3.74 0.45
N ARG A 239 3.12 3.06 0.49
CA ARG A 239 3.01 1.65 0.12
C ARG A 239 2.77 1.48 -1.37
N LYS A 240 3.27 0.38 -1.93
CA LYS A 240 3.06 0.08 -3.35
C LYS A 240 1.65 -0.48 -3.57
N LYS A 241 0.84 0.18 -4.39
CA LYS A 241 -0.54 -0.25 -4.71
C LYS A 241 -0.59 -1.63 -5.33
N GLU A 242 0.21 -1.87 -6.36
CA GLU A 242 0.11 -3.09 -7.15
C GLU A 242 1.49 -3.64 -7.50
N VAL A 243 1.57 -4.96 -7.54
CA VAL A 243 2.72 -5.72 -8.01
C VAL A 243 2.25 -6.63 -9.16
N PHE A 244 2.66 -6.31 -10.38
CA PHE A 244 2.42 -7.09 -11.61
C PHE A 244 0.95 -7.47 -11.92
N GLY A 245 -0.02 -6.60 -11.63
CA GLY A 245 -1.32 -6.63 -12.33
C GLY A 245 -2.48 -7.40 -11.68
N ASN A 246 -2.31 -7.99 -10.49
CA ASN A 246 -3.28 -8.97 -9.99
C ASN A 246 -3.98 -8.67 -8.66
N THR A 247 -3.61 -7.64 -7.90
CA THR A 247 -4.37 -7.23 -6.70
C THR A 247 -3.83 -5.94 -6.08
N ASP A 248 -4.74 -5.05 -5.67
CA ASP A 248 -4.40 -3.90 -4.83
C ASP A 248 -3.93 -4.38 -3.44
N LEU A 249 -2.71 -4.04 -3.06
CA LEU A 249 -2.11 -4.31 -1.74
C LEU A 249 -2.50 -3.25 -0.70
N CYS A 250 -2.80 -2.05 -1.16
CA CYS A 250 -3.22 -0.92 -0.34
C CYS A 250 -4.38 -0.17 -0.98
N ASP A 251 -5.06 0.64 -0.18
CA ASP A 251 -6.18 1.48 -0.61
C ASP A 251 -5.69 2.88 -1.02
N ASP A 252 -6.05 3.33 -2.22
CA ASP A 252 -5.73 4.67 -2.74
C ASP A 252 -6.98 5.55 -2.98
N SER A 253 -8.13 5.15 -2.44
CA SER A 253 -9.39 5.90 -2.58
C SER A 253 -9.33 7.28 -1.95
N GLY A 254 -8.48 7.46 -0.94
CA GLY A 254 -8.41 8.67 -0.11
C GLY A 254 -9.61 8.83 0.82
N GLU A 255 -10.46 7.80 0.97
CA GLU A 255 -11.63 7.83 1.86
C GLU A 255 -11.23 7.82 3.35
N PHE A 256 -10.09 7.19 3.66
CA PHE A 256 -9.55 7.09 5.00
C PHE A 256 -8.03 7.26 5.01
N THR A 257 -7.49 7.68 6.16
CA THR A 257 -6.06 7.99 6.32
C THR A 257 -5.28 6.87 7.01
N ASN A 258 -5.94 5.93 7.69
CA ASN A 258 -5.33 4.70 8.17
C ASN A 258 -6.32 3.54 8.21
N ILE A 259 -5.82 2.34 8.47
CA ILE A 259 -6.64 1.13 8.50
C ILE A 259 -7.73 1.16 9.58
N GLN A 260 -7.47 1.80 10.73
CA GLN A 260 -8.48 1.95 11.79
C GLN A 260 -9.64 2.81 11.31
N ALA A 261 -9.36 3.92 10.64
CA ALA A 261 -10.37 4.79 10.06
C ALA A 261 -11.23 4.04 9.03
N CYS A 262 -10.67 3.11 8.25
CA CYS A 262 -11.46 2.23 7.38
C CYS A 262 -12.45 1.37 8.17
N PHE A 263 -12.00 0.74 9.27
CA PHE A 263 -12.90 -0.06 10.10
C PHE A 263 -14.01 0.78 10.72
N GLU A 264 -13.69 1.98 11.22
CA GLU A 264 -14.70 2.91 11.76
C GLU A 264 -15.73 3.31 10.71
N LEU A 265 -15.29 3.72 9.52
CA LEU A 265 -16.19 4.10 8.42
C LEU A 265 -17.04 2.90 7.96
N CYS A 266 -16.48 1.70 7.96
CA CYS A 266 -17.22 0.49 7.63
C CYS A 266 -18.32 0.19 8.66
N ILE A 267 -17.99 0.24 9.96
CA ILE A 267 -18.95 0.03 11.05
C ILE A 267 -20.01 1.13 11.02
N GLU A 268 -19.64 2.39 10.83
CA GLU A 268 -20.56 3.52 10.71
C GLU A 268 -21.57 3.28 9.58
N LYS A 269 -21.12 2.86 8.39
CA LYS A 269 -22.01 2.49 7.27
C LYS A 269 -22.93 1.31 7.58
N ILE A 270 -22.46 0.31 8.33
CA ILE A 270 -23.29 -0.83 8.75
C ILE A 270 -24.37 -0.36 9.75
N VAL A 271 -23.99 0.47 10.73
CA VAL A 271 -24.90 1.04 11.72
C VAL A 271 -25.95 1.91 11.04
N GLU A 272 -25.54 2.83 10.16
CA GLU A 272 -26.48 3.71 9.44
C GLU A 272 -27.48 2.91 8.62
N LYS A 273 -27.04 1.81 8.00
CA LYS A 273 -27.91 0.95 7.19
C LYS A 273 -28.86 0.08 8.02
N ASN A 274 -28.39 -0.44 9.16
CA ASN A 274 -29.16 -1.39 9.96
C ASN A 274 -30.04 -0.71 11.03
N CYS A 275 -29.55 0.39 11.60
CA CYS A 275 -30.14 1.09 12.73
C CYS A 275 -30.76 2.45 12.34
N ASN A 276 -30.56 2.95 11.11
CA ASN A 276 -31.08 4.25 10.63
C ASN A 276 -30.68 5.46 11.50
N CYS A 277 -29.56 5.36 12.22
CA CYS A 277 -29.00 6.42 13.04
C CYS A 277 -27.48 6.45 12.82
N SER A 278 -26.84 7.58 13.14
CA SER A 278 -25.39 7.72 13.01
C SER A 278 -24.70 7.71 14.40
N PRO A 279 -23.62 6.92 14.60
CA PRO A 279 -22.91 6.86 15.87
C PRO A 279 -22.20 8.18 16.20
N THR A 280 -21.77 8.91 15.17
CA THR A 280 -21.01 10.15 15.29
C THR A 280 -21.71 11.33 14.62
N LEU A 281 -21.37 12.54 15.05
CA LEU A 281 -21.66 13.75 14.27
C LEU A 281 -20.51 13.91 13.27
N SER A 282 -20.44 13.02 12.30
CA SER A 282 -19.53 13.18 11.16
C SER A 282 -20.19 14.12 10.14
N ASP A 283 -19.42 15.00 9.50
CA ASP A 283 -19.90 15.80 8.34
C ASP A 283 -20.41 14.88 7.20
N VAL A 284 -20.08 13.59 7.23
CA VAL A 284 -20.49 12.55 6.27
C VAL A 284 -21.91 12.01 6.57
N SER A 285 -22.45 12.24 7.77
CA SER A 285 -23.77 11.75 8.15
C SER A 285 -24.88 12.56 7.44
N LEU A 286 -25.36 12.00 6.33
CA LEU A 286 -26.39 12.55 5.43
C LEU A 286 -27.74 12.73 6.14
N GLY A 287 -27.89 13.80 6.94
CA GLY A 287 -29.18 14.15 7.55
C GLY A 287 -29.74 13.12 8.53
N LEU A 288 -28.93 12.13 8.94
CA LEU A 288 -29.27 11.16 9.97
C LEU A 288 -29.11 11.79 11.36
N TRP A 289 -30.01 11.44 12.28
CA TRP A 289 -29.84 11.84 13.67
C TRP A 289 -28.83 10.92 14.36
N ILE A 290 -28.32 11.41 15.48
CA ILE A 290 -27.36 10.67 16.29
C ILE A 290 -28.07 9.51 16.97
N CYS A 291 -27.49 8.32 16.97
CA CYS A 291 -27.94 7.21 17.80
C CYS A 291 -27.90 7.64 19.28
N ASP A 292 -29.07 7.88 19.86
CA ASP A 292 -29.22 8.50 21.17
C ASP A 292 -30.05 7.62 22.11
N ASP A 293 -31.00 6.84 21.60
CA ASP A 293 -31.89 6.01 22.43
C ASP A 293 -31.31 4.62 22.75
N ALA A 294 -31.93 3.96 23.73
CA ALA A 294 -31.49 2.67 24.24
C ALA A 294 -31.56 1.54 23.19
N GLU A 295 -32.54 1.59 22.29
CA GLU A 295 -32.75 0.58 21.26
C GLU A 295 -31.73 0.73 20.13
N GLU A 296 -31.43 1.97 19.74
CA GLU A 296 -30.38 2.36 18.79
C GLU A 296 -29.00 1.97 19.29
N LEU A 297 -28.69 2.23 20.56
CA LEU A 297 -27.42 1.82 21.18
C LEU A 297 -27.28 0.30 21.23
N GLN A 298 -28.37 -0.42 21.53
CA GLN A 298 -28.38 -1.88 21.48
C GLN A 298 -28.21 -2.40 20.04
N CYS A 299 -28.82 -1.73 19.05
CA CYS A 299 -28.65 -2.04 17.64
C CYS A 299 -27.21 -1.82 17.18
N MET A 300 -26.60 -0.70 17.58
CA MET A 300 -25.18 -0.41 17.35
C MET A 300 -24.28 -1.52 17.88
N ALA A 301 -24.46 -1.93 19.14
CA ALA A 301 -23.68 -3.00 19.74
C ALA A 301 -23.85 -4.36 19.02
N GLN A 302 -25.00 -4.60 18.38
CA GLN A 302 -25.21 -5.77 17.52
C GLN A 302 -24.56 -5.60 16.14
N ALA A 303 -24.63 -4.41 15.55
CA ALA A 303 -24.02 -4.08 14.28
C ALA A 303 -22.48 -4.18 14.34
N GLU A 304 -21.86 -3.75 15.44
CA GLU A 304 -20.42 -3.89 15.69
C GLU A 304 -19.96 -5.35 15.71
N LYS A 305 -20.81 -6.28 16.18
CA LYS A 305 -20.51 -7.72 16.10
C LYS A 305 -20.49 -8.26 14.67
N SER A 306 -21.06 -7.52 13.72
CA SER A 306 -21.01 -7.86 12.29
C SER A 306 -19.77 -7.29 11.59
N SER A 307 -18.77 -6.81 12.34
CA SER A 307 -17.51 -6.25 11.83
C SER A 307 -16.67 -7.22 10.99
N ASP A 308 -16.91 -8.53 11.09
CA ASP A 308 -16.27 -9.55 10.25
C ASP A 308 -16.47 -9.32 8.73
N ASN A 309 -17.49 -8.55 8.35
CA ASN A 309 -17.76 -8.20 6.95
C ASN A 309 -16.89 -7.04 6.43
N CYS A 310 -16.12 -6.35 7.28
CA CYS A 310 -15.29 -5.21 6.88
C CYS A 310 -13.97 -5.66 6.26
N SER A 311 -13.86 -5.53 4.93
CA SER A 311 -12.63 -5.81 4.18
C SER A 311 -11.78 -4.54 4.03
N CYS A 312 -10.99 -4.22 5.05
CA CYS A 312 -10.12 -3.04 5.04
C CYS A 312 -8.68 -3.36 4.64
N LYS A 313 -8.09 -2.50 3.81
CA LYS A 313 -6.66 -2.50 3.47
C LYS A 313 -5.99 -1.27 4.07
N GLU A 314 -4.70 -1.35 4.36
CA GLU A 314 -3.95 -0.15 4.75
C GLU A 314 -3.92 0.86 3.58
N PRO A 315 -3.94 2.17 3.84
CA PRO A 315 -3.86 3.14 2.76
C PRO A 315 -2.46 3.20 2.16
N CYS A 316 -2.40 3.52 0.88
CA CYS A 316 -1.14 3.64 0.14
C CYS A 316 -0.29 4.82 0.60
N ASN A 317 -0.92 5.88 1.14
CA ASN A 317 -0.24 7.01 1.75
C ASN A 317 -0.78 7.20 3.16
N GLU A 318 0.05 6.97 4.16
CA GLU A 318 -0.33 7.06 5.57
C GLU A 318 0.67 7.93 6.34
N ILE A 319 0.17 8.90 7.11
CA ILE A 319 1.00 9.69 8.02
C ILE A 319 0.89 9.11 9.44
N LYS A 320 2.03 8.73 10.01
CA LYS A 320 2.17 8.27 11.40
C LYS A 320 2.99 9.27 12.20
N TYR A 321 2.70 9.35 13.50
CA TYR A 321 3.47 10.16 14.44
C TYR A 321 4.19 9.22 15.40
N GLU A 322 5.52 9.19 15.30
CA GLU A 322 6.35 8.57 16.33
C GLU A 322 6.39 9.51 17.54
N THR A 323 6.17 8.95 18.73
CA THR A 323 6.05 9.73 19.96
C THR A 323 7.11 9.29 20.96
N PHE A 324 7.81 10.27 21.53
CA PHE A 324 8.68 10.05 22.67
C PHE A 324 8.13 10.82 23.87
N ARG A 325 7.98 10.11 24.99
CA ARG A 325 7.23 10.58 26.17
C ARG A 325 8.17 10.63 27.36
N SER A 326 8.13 11.73 28.07
CA SER A 326 8.85 11.92 29.33
C SER A 326 7.91 12.58 30.35
N MET A 327 8.13 12.30 31.63
CA MET A 327 7.26 12.78 32.69
C MET A 327 8.10 13.33 33.84
N THR A 328 7.62 14.40 34.45
CA THR A 328 8.19 14.99 35.66
C THR A 328 7.09 15.19 36.69
N THR A 329 7.40 14.99 37.96
CA THR A 329 6.43 15.24 39.04
C THR A 329 6.04 16.71 39.06
N TRP A 330 4.74 16.99 39.09
CA TRP A 330 4.21 18.35 39.04
C TRP A 330 2.94 18.48 39.89
N PRO A 331 2.71 19.61 40.58
CA PRO A 331 3.61 20.75 40.73
C PRO A 331 4.78 20.47 41.67
N GLY A 332 5.87 21.24 41.53
CA GLY A 332 6.98 21.25 42.49
C GLY A 332 6.53 21.76 43.86
N ARG A 333 7.16 21.29 44.94
CA ARG A 333 6.71 21.56 46.33
C ARG A 333 6.49 23.04 46.64
N SER A 334 7.39 23.92 46.18
CA SER A 334 7.29 25.37 46.39
C SER A 334 6.20 26.04 45.54
N TYR A 335 5.83 25.43 44.41
CA TYR A 335 4.84 25.97 43.49
C TYR A 335 3.40 25.60 43.86
N VAL A 336 3.21 24.54 44.66
CA VAL A 336 1.88 24.07 45.13
C VAL A 336 1.06 25.23 45.71
N GLY A 337 1.63 26.03 46.61
CA GLY A 337 0.89 27.13 47.26
C GLY A 337 0.52 28.27 46.32
N VAL A 338 1.37 28.55 45.32
CA VAL A 338 1.07 29.54 44.27
C VAL A 338 -0.06 29.04 43.38
N LEU A 339 0.02 27.78 42.96
CA LEU A 339 -1.00 27.16 42.11
C LEU A 339 -2.35 27.07 42.83
N ASP A 340 -2.36 26.68 44.10
CA ASP A 340 -3.56 26.66 44.94
C ASP A 340 -4.21 28.04 45.05
N ALA A 341 -3.41 29.10 45.25
CA ALA A 341 -3.94 30.47 45.30
C ALA A 341 -4.55 30.91 43.96
N ILE A 342 -3.94 30.54 42.83
CA ILE A 342 -4.47 30.82 41.49
C ILE A 342 -5.79 30.07 41.27
N LEU A 343 -5.84 28.78 41.59
CA LEU A 343 -7.04 27.96 41.39
C LEU A 343 -8.21 28.46 42.25
N LYS A 344 -7.94 28.88 43.49
CA LYS A 344 -8.95 29.47 44.38
C LYS A 344 -9.55 30.76 43.81
N GLN A 345 -8.79 31.58 43.08
CA GLN A 345 -9.34 32.76 42.40
C GLN A 345 -10.32 32.40 41.27
N ILE A 346 -10.16 31.22 40.67
CA ILE A 346 -11.02 30.69 39.61
C ILE A 346 -12.21 29.90 40.23
N GLY A 347 -12.31 29.86 41.57
CA GLY A 347 -13.38 29.16 42.29
C GLY A 347 -13.16 27.65 42.42
N VAL A 348 -11.92 27.19 42.22
CA VAL A 348 -11.56 25.78 42.23
C VAL A 348 -10.69 25.49 43.46
N ALA A 349 -11.06 24.49 44.26
CA ALA A 349 -10.33 24.10 45.45
C ALA A 349 -10.22 22.57 45.55
N TYR A 350 -9.02 22.07 45.87
CA TYR A 350 -8.77 20.65 46.06
C TYR A 350 -8.10 20.40 47.40
N GLN A 351 -8.25 19.17 47.92
CA GLN A 351 -7.51 18.70 49.09
C GLN A 351 -6.06 18.37 48.73
N ASP A 352 -5.85 17.64 47.63
CA ASP A 352 -4.54 17.45 47.01
C ASP A 352 -4.60 17.82 45.52
N LEU A 353 -3.78 18.80 45.12
CA LEU A 353 -3.65 19.22 43.74
C LEU A 353 -3.14 18.09 42.83
N ARG A 354 -2.29 17.21 43.35
CA ARG A 354 -1.63 16.16 42.57
C ARG A 354 -2.56 15.00 42.23
N GLU A 355 -3.65 14.83 42.95
CA GLU A 355 -4.63 13.78 42.67
C GLU A 355 -5.50 14.12 41.46
N SER A 356 -5.77 15.42 41.24
CA SER A 356 -6.72 15.87 40.22
C SER A 356 -6.10 16.57 39.02
N LEU A 357 -4.89 17.12 39.15
CA LEU A 357 -4.31 17.99 38.13
C LEU A 357 -3.19 17.33 37.34
N LEU A 358 -3.20 17.50 36.02
CA LEU A 358 -2.10 17.11 35.14
C LEU A 358 -1.79 18.20 34.13
N PHE A 359 -0.56 18.18 33.64
CA PHE A 359 -0.10 19.06 32.59
C PHE A 359 0.47 18.24 31.42
N VAL A 360 0.06 18.54 30.19
CA VAL A 360 0.50 17.83 28.98
C VAL A 360 1.08 18.84 28.00
N ASN A 361 2.26 18.55 27.48
CA ASN A 361 2.94 19.32 26.44
C ASN A 361 3.14 18.42 25.22
N ILE A 362 2.65 18.84 24.06
CA ILE A 362 2.83 18.11 22.80
C ILE A 362 3.48 19.03 21.77
N TYR A 363 4.61 18.64 21.20
CA TYR A 363 5.38 19.48 20.27
C TYR A 363 6.15 18.64 19.26
N PHE A 364 6.48 19.21 18.10
CA PHE A 364 7.40 18.57 17.16
C PHE A 364 8.85 18.68 17.63
N SER A 365 9.55 17.55 17.59
CA SER A 365 11.01 17.49 17.80
C SER A 365 11.79 18.01 16.58
N SER A 366 11.23 17.83 15.38
CA SER A 366 11.78 18.26 14.09
C SER A 366 10.65 18.54 13.11
N LEU A 367 10.86 19.45 12.16
CA LEU A 367 9.97 19.66 11.00
C LEU A 367 10.29 18.71 9.83
N GLN A 368 11.32 17.89 9.99
CA GLN A 368 11.62 16.84 9.02
C GLN A 368 10.61 15.71 9.12
N GLU A 369 10.19 15.20 7.97
CA GLU A 369 9.44 13.96 7.86
C GLU A 369 10.34 12.83 7.35
N GLU A 370 10.22 11.65 7.96
CA GLU A 370 10.81 10.41 7.45
C GLU A 370 9.83 9.74 6.49
N VAL A 371 10.18 9.69 5.20
CA VAL A 371 9.38 9.03 4.18
C VAL A 371 9.93 7.64 3.94
N THR A 372 9.10 6.63 4.22
CA THR A 372 9.37 5.23 3.90
C THR A 372 8.56 4.84 2.67
N GLU A 373 9.24 4.65 1.56
CA GLU A 373 8.65 4.28 0.27
C GLU A 373 8.92 2.82 -0.07
N GLU A 374 7.89 2.11 -0.51
CA GLU A 374 7.97 0.72 -0.97
C GLU A 374 8.26 0.66 -2.47
N GLU A 375 9.44 0.15 -2.83
CA GLU A 375 9.91 -0.03 -4.19
C GLU A 375 10.09 -1.53 -4.50
N LEU A 376 9.94 -1.93 -5.76
CA LEU A 376 10.22 -3.31 -6.17
C LEU A 376 11.71 -3.61 -5.98
N ALA A 377 12.04 -4.73 -5.33
CA ALA A 377 13.42 -5.13 -5.15
C ALA A 377 14.11 -5.45 -6.48
N TYR A 378 13.33 -5.85 -7.48
CA TYR A 378 13.80 -6.15 -8.82
C TYR A 378 12.92 -5.47 -9.86
N THR A 379 13.48 -4.47 -10.55
CA THR A 379 12.81 -3.75 -11.64
C THR A 379 13.12 -4.40 -12.98
N ILE A 380 12.35 -4.06 -14.02
CA ILE A 380 12.63 -4.51 -15.39
C ILE A 380 13.97 -3.97 -15.91
N GLU A 381 14.44 -2.86 -15.35
CA GLU A 381 15.75 -2.28 -15.64
C GLU A 381 16.86 -3.16 -15.08
N ASN A 382 16.71 -3.65 -13.84
CA ASN A 382 17.63 -4.62 -13.25
C ASN A 382 17.65 -5.93 -14.08
N PHE A 383 16.49 -6.37 -14.56
CA PHE A 383 16.38 -7.53 -15.45
C PHE A 383 17.24 -7.38 -16.71
N TRP A 384 17.08 -6.28 -17.45
CA TRP A 384 17.87 -6.03 -18.65
C TRP A 384 19.36 -5.80 -18.33
N SER A 385 19.66 -5.16 -17.20
CA SER A 385 21.02 -4.96 -16.71
C SER A 385 21.71 -6.29 -16.43
N ASP A 386 21.05 -7.24 -15.77
CA ASP A 386 21.63 -8.54 -15.41
C ASP A 386 21.79 -9.45 -16.62
N ILE A 387 20.84 -9.44 -17.57
CA ILE A 387 20.97 -10.14 -18.85
C ILE A 387 22.13 -9.56 -19.66
N GLY A 388 22.18 -8.24 -19.78
CA GLY A 388 23.26 -7.55 -20.49
C GLY A 388 24.63 -7.80 -19.86
N GLY A 389 24.72 -7.75 -18.53
CA GLY A 389 25.93 -8.05 -17.78
C GLY A 389 26.39 -9.49 -17.96
N SER A 390 25.45 -10.46 -17.91
CA SER A 390 25.76 -11.87 -18.11
C SER A 390 26.23 -12.17 -19.54
N LEU A 391 25.54 -11.64 -20.55
CA LEU A 391 25.93 -11.82 -21.96
C LEU A 391 27.24 -11.10 -22.29
N GLY A 392 27.45 -9.91 -21.74
CA GLY A 392 28.70 -9.16 -21.88
C GLY A 392 29.88 -9.89 -21.22
N LEU A 393 29.71 -10.47 -20.03
CA LEU A 393 30.78 -11.15 -19.31
C LEU A 393 31.15 -12.51 -19.93
N TRP A 394 30.16 -13.35 -20.24
CA TRP A 394 30.40 -14.73 -20.67
C TRP A 394 30.61 -14.85 -22.18
N VAL A 395 29.88 -14.08 -22.97
CA VAL A 395 29.90 -14.16 -24.44
C VAL A 395 30.71 -13.02 -25.04
N GLY A 396 30.98 -11.93 -24.29
CA GLY A 396 31.57 -10.71 -24.85
C GLY A 396 30.58 -9.96 -25.75
N MET A 397 29.29 -10.30 -25.69
CA MET A 397 28.29 -9.76 -26.59
C MET A 397 27.84 -8.38 -26.12
N SER A 398 27.82 -7.41 -27.03
CA SER A 398 27.33 -6.06 -26.78
C SER A 398 26.05 -5.76 -27.55
N VAL A 399 25.41 -4.63 -27.26
CA VAL A 399 24.28 -4.12 -28.05
C VAL A 399 24.67 -3.90 -29.52
N ILE A 400 25.94 -3.55 -29.78
CA ILE A 400 26.48 -3.40 -31.13
C ILE A 400 26.51 -4.77 -31.84
N SER A 401 26.97 -5.81 -31.14
CA SER A 401 27.01 -7.18 -31.67
C SER A 401 25.61 -7.71 -32.02
N LEU A 402 24.58 -7.35 -31.26
CA LEU A 402 23.18 -7.65 -31.60
C LEU A 402 22.75 -6.93 -32.90
N GLY A 403 23.17 -5.68 -33.08
CA GLY A 403 22.97 -4.93 -34.31
C GLY A 403 23.61 -5.61 -35.53
N GLU A 404 24.83 -6.10 -35.39
CA GLU A 404 25.55 -6.84 -36.44
C GLU A 404 24.84 -8.14 -36.82
N ILE A 405 24.34 -8.90 -35.84
CA ILE A 405 23.57 -10.12 -36.09
C ILE A 405 22.25 -9.81 -36.82
N LEU A 406 21.58 -8.71 -36.46
CA LEU A 406 20.36 -8.26 -37.13
C LEU A 406 20.64 -7.81 -38.58
N GLU A 407 21.72 -7.07 -38.82
CA GLU A 407 22.15 -6.69 -40.16
C GLU A 407 22.46 -7.92 -41.00
N LEU A 408 23.24 -8.85 -40.47
CA LEU A 408 23.56 -10.11 -41.14
C LEU A 408 22.28 -10.91 -41.44
N GLY A 409 21.35 -10.98 -40.50
CA GLY A 409 20.04 -11.62 -40.70
C GLY A 409 19.25 -10.97 -41.84
N ILE A 410 19.19 -9.64 -41.90
CA ILE A 410 18.53 -8.90 -42.98
C ILE A 410 19.22 -9.16 -44.33
N LEU A 411 20.55 -9.19 -44.36
CA LEU A 411 21.31 -9.48 -45.58
C LEU A 411 21.07 -10.92 -46.06
N ILE A 412 21.04 -11.89 -45.15
CA ILE A 412 20.71 -13.29 -45.47
C ILE A 412 19.28 -13.40 -46.00
N LEU A 413 18.30 -12.75 -45.37
CA LEU A 413 16.91 -12.75 -45.84
C LEU A 413 16.79 -12.13 -47.23
N ARG A 414 17.52 -11.03 -47.51
CA ARG A 414 17.60 -10.42 -48.85
C ARG A 414 18.24 -11.36 -49.86
N PHE A 415 19.32 -12.05 -49.49
CA PHE A 415 20.00 -13.02 -50.34
C PHE A 415 19.08 -14.20 -50.69
N ILE A 416 18.38 -14.77 -49.70
CA ILE A 416 17.41 -15.85 -49.91
C ILE A 416 16.29 -15.39 -50.85
N LYS A 417 15.71 -14.20 -50.64
CA LYS A 417 14.69 -13.64 -51.54
C LYS A 417 15.20 -13.50 -52.98
N LYS A 418 16.41 -12.98 -53.16
CA LYS A 418 17.04 -12.78 -54.49
C LYS A 418 17.35 -14.12 -55.16
N ARG A 419 17.70 -15.16 -54.40
CA ARG A 419 17.94 -16.51 -54.91
C ARG A 419 16.64 -17.22 -55.32
N SER A 420 15.59 -17.13 -54.50
CA SER A 420 14.28 -17.71 -54.83
C SER A 420 13.64 -17.08 -56.07
N VAL A 421 13.75 -15.76 -56.25
CA VAL A 421 13.25 -15.07 -57.45
C VAL A 421 14.03 -15.46 -58.71
N ARG A 422 15.36 -15.61 -58.61
CA ARG A 422 16.18 -16.06 -59.74
C ARG A 422 15.80 -17.47 -60.18
N LEU A 423 15.66 -18.42 -59.25
CA LEU A 423 15.27 -19.80 -59.54
C LEU A 423 13.90 -19.87 -60.24
N LEU A 424 12.89 -19.15 -59.75
CA LEU A 424 11.58 -19.09 -60.40
C LEU A 424 11.64 -18.48 -61.81
N SER A 425 12.49 -17.47 -62.03
CA SER A 425 12.66 -16.88 -63.36
C SER A 425 13.35 -17.83 -64.35
N THR A 426 14.27 -18.67 -63.88
CA THR A 426 14.97 -19.65 -64.70
C THR A 426 14.07 -20.84 -65.04
N ASP A 427 13.28 -21.32 -64.09
CA ASP A 427 12.31 -22.40 -64.34
C ASP A 427 11.22 -21.97 -65.33
N HIS A 428 10.73 -20.73 -65.23
CA HIS A 428 9.74 -20.21 -66.18
C HIS A 428 10.29 -20.13 -67.62
N LYS A 429 11.51 -19.62 -67.79
CA LYS A 429 12.13 -19.50 -69.13
C LYS A 429 12.49 -20.86 -69.74
N ARG A 430 12.90 -21.82 -68.90
CA ARG A 430 13.14 -23.20 -69.34
C ARG A 430 11.84 -23.86 -69.82
N GLY A 431 10.73 -23.67 -69.10
CA GLY A 431 9.41 -24.15 -69.55
C GLY A 431 8.99 -23.54 -70.89
N GLU A 432 9.17 -22.23 -71.07
CA GLU A 432 8.85 -21.55 -72.34
C GLU A 432 9.74 -22.03 -73.51
N ALA A 433 11.00 -22.40 -73.24
CA ALA A 433 11.91 -22.94 -74.25
C ALA A 433 11.56 -24.40 -74.64
N GLU A 434 11.14 -25.23 -73.68
CA GLU A 434 10.66 -26.60 -73.92
C GLU A 434 9.35 -26.60 -74.74
N ASP A 435 8.42 -25.67 -74.46
CA ASP A 435 7.17 -25.52 -75.25
C ASP A 435 7.46 -25.13 -76.71
N LYS A 436 8.38 -24.17 -76.93
CA LYS A 436 8.79 -23.77 -78.29
C LYS A 436 9.51 -24.88 -79.05
N LEU A 437 10.25 -25.75 -78.34
CA LEU A 437 10.88 -26.92 -78.92
C LEU A 437 9.85 -27.94 -79.41
N ASN A 438 8.83 -28.21 -78.57
CA ASN A 438 7.74 -29.13 -78.91
C ASN A 438 6.87 -28.61 -80.06
N ASP A 439 6.58 -27.31 -80.11
CA ASP A 439 5.84 -26.71 -81.23
C ASP A 439 6.64 -26.77 -82.55
N GLY A 440 7.95 -26.51 -82.50
CA GLY A 440 8.85 -26.68 -83.65
C GLY A 440 8.90 -28.11 -84.18
N LEU A 441 8.97 -29.11 -83.29
CA LEU A 441 8.90 -30.53 -83.63
C LEU A 441 7.57 -30.90 -84.30
N ASN A 442 6.45 -30.41 -83.76
CA ASN A 442 5.14 -30.65 -84.35
C ASN A 442 4.99 -30.01 -85.74
N GLN A 443 5.58 -28.82 -85.97
CA GLN A 443 5.61 -28.18 -87.29
C GLN A 443 6.47 -28.95 -88.29
N ILE A 444 7.62 -29.48 -87.85
CA ILE A 444 8.45 -30.36 -88.69
C ILE A 444 7.67 -31.61 -89.09
N ILE A 445 6.97 -32.26 -88.16
CA ILE A 445 6.15 -33.46 -88.44
C ILE A 445 5.02 -33.14 -89.42
N LYS A 446 4.34 -32.01 -89.26
CA LYS A 446 3.31 -31.54 -90.20
C LYS A 446 3.88 -31.26 -91.59
N GLY A 447 5.00 -30.55 -91.67
CA GLY A 447 5.69 -30.27 -92.93
C GLY A 447 6.17 -31.57 -93.61
N PHE A 448 6.65 -32.55 -92.84
CA PHE A 448 7.07 -33.85 -93.35
C PHE A 448 5.91 -34.67 -93.92
N ASN A 449 4.76 -34.66 -93.24
CA ASN A 449 3.54 -35.30 -93.75
C ASN A 449 2.98 -34.58 -94.99
N GLY A 450 3.16 -33.26 -95.11
CA GLY A 450 2.76 -32.45 -96.26
C GLY A 450 3.71 -32.53 -97.48
N MET A 451 4.93 -33.05 -97.30
CA MET A 451 5.90 -33.21 -98.40
C MET A 451 5.56 -34.37 -99.36
N ASN A 452 4.59 -35.23 -99.02
CA ASN A 452 4.13 -36.32 -99.88
C ASN A 452 3.15 -35.88 -101.00
N GLU A 453 2.80 -34.59 -101.10
CA GLU A 453 1.84 -34.06 -102.10
C GLU A 453 2.44 -33.04 -103.13
N GLU A 454 3.76 -32.96 -103.31
CA GLU A 454 4.42 -32.01 -104.24
C GLU A 454 3.97 -30.52 -104.06
N LYS A 455 3.87 -30.04 -102.82
CA LYS A 455 3.61 -28.60 -102.52
C LYS A 455 4.85 -27.90 -101.95
N GLN A 456 5.18 -26.72 -102.51
CA GLN A 456 6.25 -25.83 -101.99
C GLN A 456 6.05 -25.42 -100.53
N GLU A 457 4.79 -25.38 -100.07
CA GLU A 457 4.37 -24.90 -98.75
C GLU A 457 4.89 -25.79 -97.59
N GLY A 458 4.94 -27.12 -97.77
CA GLY A 458 5.44 -28.05 -96.76
C GLY A 458 6.96 -27.96 -96.51
N ARG A 459 7.73 -27.54 -97.52
CA ARG A 459 9.18 -27.33 -97.41
C ARG A 459 9.52 -26.06 -96.61
N THR A 460 8.69 -25.03 -96.74
CA THR A 460 8.77 -23.81 -95.93
C THR A 460 8.40 -24.06 -94.46
N GLU A 461 7.34 -24.82 -94.17
CA GLU A 461 6.99 -25.18 -92.80
C GLU A 461 8.06 -26.04 -92.10
N PHE A 462 8.67 -26.98 -92.82
CA PHE A 462 9.77 -27.78 -92.29
C PHE A 462 10.99 -26.93 -91.92
N ASN A 463 11.38 -25.98 -92.77
CA ASN A 463 12.50 -25.08 -92.50
C ASN A 463 12.19 -24.08 -91.38
N ASP A 464 10.95 -23.61 -91.26
CA ASP A 464 10.53 -22.75 -90.14
C ASP A 464 10.57 -23.50 -88.80
N GLY A 465 10.14 -24.77 -88.79
CA GLY A 465 10.24 -25.66 -87.63
C GLY A 465 11.70 -25.89 -87.19
N LEU A 466 12.62 -26.12 -88.15
CA LEU A 466 14.05 -26.27 -87.86
C LEU A 466 14.66 -24.99 -87.25
N ASN A 467 14.31 -23.82 -87.79
CA ASN A 467 14.77 -22.54 -87.27
C ASN A 467 14.24 -22.28 -85.85
N LYS A 468 13.00 -22.67 -85.55
CA LYS A 468 12.43 -22.59 -84.20
C LYS A 468 13.18 -23.48 -83.21
N ILE A 469 13.49 -24.72 -83.58
CA ILE A 469 14.27 -25.63 -82.73
C ILE A 469 15.68 -25.08 -82.48
N LEU A 470 16.38 -24.62 -83.53
CA LEU A 470 17.70 -23.99 -83.41
C LEU A 470 17.67 -22.78 -82.45
N LYS A 471 16.63 -21.96 -82.52
CA LYS A 471 16.46 -20.80 -81.63
C LYS A 471 16.22 -21.22 -80.18
N SER A 472 15.42 -22.26 -79.94
CA SER A 472 15.20 -22.81 -78.59
C SER A 472 16.47 -23.45 -78.01
N ILE A 473 17.23 -24.21 -78.81
CA ILE A 473 18.51 -24.80 -78.39
C ILE A 473 19.51 -23.71 -78.02
N ASN A 474 19.60 -22.64 -78.83
CA ASN A 474 20.46 -21.50 -78.54
C ASN A 474 20.05 -20.74 -77.27
N MET A 475 18.73 -20.63 -76.98
CA MET A 475 18.27 -20.07 -75.71
C MET A 475 18.67 -20.95 -74.52
N LEU A 476 18.50 -22.27 -74.61
CA LEU A 476 18.86 -23.21 -73.54
C LEU A 476 20.37 -23.25 -73.29
N THR A 477 21.19 -23.17 -74.35
CA THR A 477 22.66 -23.11 -74.21
C THR A 477 23.12 -21.77 -73.64
N ALA A 478 22.51 -20.65 -74.04
CA ALA A 478 22.80 -19.35 -73.43
C ALA A 478 22.41 -19.31 -71.94
N GLU A 479 21.31 -19.96 -71.55
CA GLU A 479 20.92 -20.09 -70.15
C GLU A 479 21.85 -21.02 -69.36
N GLN A 480 22.34 -22.10 -69.97
CA GLN A 480 23.33 -22.99 -69.35
C GLN A 480 24.63 -22.25 -69.07
N GLN A 481 25.13 -21.50 -70.06
CA GLN A 481 26.33 -20.68 -69.91
C GLN A 481 26.16 -19.54 -68.89
N LYS A 482 24.93 -19.02 -68.73
CA LYS A 482 24.60 -18.05 -67.69
C LYS A 482 24.55 -18.67 -66.30
N ARG A 483 24.05 -19.91 -66.16
CA ARG A 483 24.10 -20.67 -64.89
C ARG A 483 25.53 -20.93 -64.43
N ASP A 484 26.41 -21.32 -65.35
CA ASP A 484 27.82 -21.59 -65.04
C ASP A 484 28.57 -20.30 -64.60
N ASN A 485 28.20 -19.15 -65.18
CA ASN A 485 28.75 -17.84 -64.78
C ASN A 485 28.18 -17.34 -63.44
N ASP A 486 26.89 -17.58 -63.17
CA ASP A 486 26.25 -17.22 -61.89
C ASP A 486 26.72 -18.11 -60.72
N GLU A 487 27.07 -19.38 -60.97
CA GLU A 487 27.73 -20.25 -59.98
C GLU A 487 29.12 -19.73 -59.62
N ASN A 488 29.94 -19.37 -60.61
CA ASN A 488 31.26 -18.80 -60.36
C ASN A 488 31.20 -17.43 -59.62
N ALA A 489 30.17 -16.61 -59.88
CA ALA A 489 29.94 -15.37 -59.14
C ALA A 489 29.52 -15.62 -57.68
N ASN A 490 28.69 -16.64 -57.41
CA ASN A 490 28.34 -17.03 -56.03
C ASN A 490 29.55 -17.52 -55.23
N TYR A 491 30.48 -18.28 -55.83
CA TYR A 491 31.73 -18.68 -55.15
C TYR A 491 32.62 -17.48 -54.81
N SER A 492 32.64 -16.45 -55.66
CA SER A 492 33.38 -15.21 -55.37
C SER A 492 32.73 -14.39 -54.25
N GLU A 493 31.40 -14.30 -54.18
CA GLU A 493 30.68 -13.63 -53.07
C GLU A 493 30.84 -14.38 -51.74
N ILE A 494 30.89 -15.71 -51.74
CA ILE A 494 31.18 -16.53 -50.54
C ILE A 494 32.62 -16.29 -50.04
N SER A 495 33.60 -16.14 -50.95
CA SER A 495 34.98 -15.81 -50.55
C SER A 495 35.12 -14.39 -49.96
N ILE A 496 34.23 -13.46 -50.34
CA ILE A 496 34.17 -12.11 -49.76
C ILE A 496 33.59 -12.16 -48.35
N VAL A 497 32.63 -13.07 -48.08
CA VAL A 497 32.09 -13.32 -46.73
C VAL A 497 33.11 -14.04 -45.84
N GLU A 498 33.89 -15.00 -46.35
CA GLU A 498 35.00 -15.63 -45.60
C GLU A 498 36.12 -14.63 -45.25
N ASN A 499 36.39 -13.65 -46.11
CA ASN A 499 37.37 -12.59 -45.85
C ASN A 499 36.84 -11.44 -44.98
N ALA A 500 35.53 -11.41 -44.68
CA ALA A 500 34.90 -10.46 -43.77
C ALA A 500 34.78 -10.98 -42.32
N LEU A 501 35.24 -12.21 -42.05
CA LEU A 501 35.45 -12.69 -40.68
C LEU A 501 36.64 -11.93 -40.06
N PRO A 502 36.51 -11.36 -38.84
CA PRO A 502 37.62 -10.67 -38.20
C PRO A 502 38.76 -11.66 -37.90
N LYS A 503 39.88 -11.51 -38.59
CA LYS A 503 41.18 -12.10 -38.21
C LYS A 503 41.69 -11.40 -36.95
N GLN A 504 41.19 -11.77 -35.79
CA GLN A 504 41.86 -11.50 -34.52
C GLN A 504 41.69 -12.71 -33.61
N TYR A 505 42.67 -13.61 -33.63
CA TYR A 505 43.18 -14.32 -32.44
C TYR A 505 44.51 -14.97 -32.84
N ASN A 506 45.62 -14.39 -32.36
CA ASN A 506 46.88 -15.08 -32.08
C ASN A 506 47.86 -14.10 -31.43
N VAL A 507 47.67 -13.82 -30.14
CA VAL A 507 48.77 -13.59 -29.19
C VAL A 507 48.26 -14.02 -27.80
N PHE A 508 48.47 -15.29 -27.44
CA PHE A 508 48.65 -15.67 -26.04
C PHE A 508 50.15 -15.53 -25.73
N PRO A 509 50.55 -14.77 -24.70
CA PRO A 509 51.83 -15.01 -24.05
C PRO A 509 51.59 -15.99 -22.89
N ASP A 510 52.10 -17.20 -23.05
CA ASP A 510 52.49 -18.03 -21.91
C ASP A 510 53.56 -17.26 -21.12
N HIS A 511 53.24 -16.81 -19.91
CA HIS A 511 54.17 -16.76 -18.78
C HIS A 511 53.47 -16.35 -17.46
N VAL A 512 53.46 -17.32 -16.52
CA VAL A 512 53.72 -17.17 -15.07
C VAL A 512 52.57 -16.76 -14.13
N LEU A 513 52.24 -17.73 -13.25
CA LEU A 513 51.60 -17.70 -11.91
C LEU A 513 50.13 -17.29 -11.76
#